data_AF-D7FBB0-F1
#
_entry.id   AF-D7FBB0-F1
#
_cell.length_a   1.000
_cell.length_b   1.000
_cell.length_c   1.000
_cell.angle_alpha   90.00
_cell.angle_beta   90.00
_cell.angle_gamma   90.00
#
_symmetry.space_group_name_H-M   'P 1'
#
loop_
_entity.id
_entity.type
_entity.pdbx_description
1 polymer ?
#
loop_
_entity_poly.entity_id
_entity_poly.type
_entity_poly.pdbx_seq_one_letter_code
_entity_poly.pdbx_strand_id
1 'polypeptide(L)' 'MGKNVSNAKTFLEKRYTDDMELDDAVHTAILTLKEGFEGQISSKNIEIGIIGTDRKFRQVLFSFSH' A
#
# COMPACT_ATOMS: atom_id res chain seq x y z
N MET A 1 -9.83 -13.37 9.05
CA MET A 1 -9.66 -11.91 8.99
C MET A 1 -8.40 -11.56 9.75
N GLY A 2 -7.40 -10.97 9.09
CA GLY A 2 -6.09 -10.71 9.67
C GLY A 2 -6.17 -9.73 10.85
N LYS A 3 -5.51 -10.05 11.96
CA LYS A 3 -5.55 -9.31 13.24
C LYS A 3 -5.18 -7.82 13.12
N ASN A 4 -4.53 -7.40 12.04
CA ASN A 4 -4.04 -6.04 11.81
C ASN A 4 -4.83 -5.21 10.78
N VAL A 5 -5.92 -5.74 10.20
CA VAL A 5 -6.75 -5.02 9.22
C VAL A 5 -7.38 -3.76 9.80
N SER A 6 -7.85 -3.80 11.04
CA SER A 6 -8.50 -2.63 11.69
C SER A 6 -7.53 -1.47 11.88
N ASN A 7 -6.27 -1.75 12.22
CA ASN A 7 -5.24 -0.73 12.36
C ASN A 7 -4.87 -0.14 11.00
N ALA A 8 -4.65 -0.99 10.00
CA ALA A 8 -4.33 -0.55 8.64
C ALA A 8 -5.42 0.36 8.06
N LYS A 9 -6.70 -0.01 8.24
CA LYS A 9 -7.84 0.77 7.76
C LYS A 9 -7.87 2.18 8.39
N THR A 10 -7.70 2.26 9.71
CA THR A 10 -7.65 3.54 10.43
C THR A 10 -6.50 4.43 9.98
N PHE A 11 -5.35 3.83 9.63
CA PHE A 11 -4.16 4.56 9.18
C PHE A 11 -4.33 5.12 7.77
N LEU A 12 -4.93 4.33 6.88
CA LEU A 12 -5.31 4.76 5.53
C LEU A 12 -6.32 5.91 5.61
N GLU A 13 -7.36 5.78 6.45
CA GLU A 13 -8.38 6.83 6.63
C GLU A 13 -7.81 8.14 7.20
N LYS A 14 -6.73 8.09 7.99
CA LYS A 14 -6.05 9.29 8.51
C LYS A 14 -5.14 10.00 7.50
N ARG A 15 -4.53 9.25 6.58
CA ARG A 15 -3.62 9.80 5.54
C ARG A 15 -4.32 10.09 4.22
N TYR A 16 -5.53 9.57 4.03
CA TYR A 16 -6.33 9.82 2.84
C TYR A 16 -6.68 11.31 2.71
N THR A 17 -6.34 11.91 1.58
CA THR A 17 -6.75 13.25 1.17
C THR A 17 -7.33 13.20 -0.25
N ASP A 18 -8.27 14.09 -0.57
CA ASP A 18 -8.96 14.11 -1.86
C ASP A 18 -8.03 14.50 -3.03
N ASP A 19 -6.99 15.29 -2.72
CA ASP A 19 -5.95 15.73 -3.65
C ASP A 19 -4.71 14.80 -3.66
N MET A 20 -4.83 13.60 -3.06
CA MET A 20 -3.69 12.68 -2.93
C MET A 20 -3.25 12.15 -4.31
N GLU A 21 -1.98 12.39 -4.66
CA GLU A 21 -1.39 11.83 -5.86
C GLU A 21 -1.21 10.31 -5.75
N LEU A 22 -1.18 9.64 -6.91
CA LEU A 22 -1.01 8.19 -7.00
C LEU A 22 0.28 7.69 -6.32
N ASP A 23 1.36 8.47 -6.41
CA ASP A 23 2.64 8.15 -5.76
C ASP A 23 2.52 8.20 -4.24
N ASP A 24 1.89 9.27 -3.70
CA ASP A 24 1.69 9.45 -2.27
C ASP A 24 0.74 8.38 -1.68
N ALA A 25 -0.27 7.99 -2.45
CA ALA A 25 -1.18 6.89 -2.12
C ALA A 25 -0.42 5.56 -1.97
N VAL A 26 0.46 5.26 -2.93
CA VAL A 26 1.31 4.06 -2.90
C VAL A 26 2.27 4.13 -1.71
N HIS A 27 2.88 5.27 -1.48
CA HIS A 27 3.82 5.48 -0.38
C HIS A 27 3.15 5.30 0.99
N THR A 28 1.96 5.88 1.16
CA THR A 28 1.11 5.71 2.34
C THR A 28 0.71 4.25 2.56
N ALA A 29 0.35 3.52 1.50
CA ALA A 29 0.03 2.11 1.58
C ALA A 29 1.25 1.28 2.04
N ILE A 30 2.44 1.56 1.49
CA ILE A 30 3.70 0.90 1.90
C ILE A 30 4.00 1.17 3.38
N LEU A 31 3.90 2.43 3.82
CA LEU A 31 4.10 2.81 5.22
C LEU A 31 3.12 2.09 6.14
N THR A 32 1.85 2.02 5.76
CA THR A 32 0.81 1.33 6.53
C THR A 32 1.12 -0.16 6.67
N LEU A 33 1.54 -0.81 5.58
CA LEU A 33 1.95 -2.20 5.61
C LEU A 33 3.18 -2.38 6.52
N LYS A 34 4.16 -1.50 6.40
CA LYS A 34 5.43 -1.55 7.15
C LYS A 34 5.22 -1.33 8.65
N GLU A 35 4.27 -0.50 9.05
CA GLU A 35 3.89 -0.30 10.46
C GLU A 35 2.99 -1.44 11.00
N GLY A 36 2.16 -2.02 10.14
CA GLY A 36 1.28 -3.15 10.49
C GLY A 36 1.95 -4.53 10.48
N PHE A 37 3.21 -4.60 10.05
CA PHE A 37 4.00 -5.81 9.95
C PHE A 37 5.25 -5.69 10.82
N GLU A 38 5.38 -6.52 11.86
CA GLU A 38 6.49 -6.49 12.83
C GLU A 38 7.84 -6.99 12.25
N GLY A 39 8.03 -6.97 10.92
CA GLY A 39 9.20 -7.52 10.25
C GLY A 39 9.61 -6.76 8.99
N GLN A 40 10.69 -7.19 8.34
CA GLN A 40 11.11 -6.60 7.07
C GLN A 40 10.08 -6.90 5.97
N ILE A 41 9.50 -5.84 5.43
CA ILE A 41 8.73 -5.92 4.19
C ILE A 41 9.71 -6.03 3.03
N SER A 42 9.67 -7.17 2.35
CA SER A 42 10.43 -7.43 1.12
C SER A 42 9.49 -7.46 -0.08
N SER A 43 10.00 -7.20 -1.28
CA SER A 43 9.23 -7.23 -2.53
C SER A 43 8.58 -8.59 -2.84
N LYS A 44 8.98 -9.66 -2.15
CA LYS A 44 8.33 -10.99 -2.22
C LYS A 44 7.17 -11.17 -1.23
N ASN A 45 7.10 -10.34 -0.20
CA ASN A 45 6.13 -10.46 0.89
C ASN A 45 4.93 -9.54 0.71
N ILE A 46 5.07 -8.48 -0.10
CA ILE A 46 3.98 -7.56 -0.42
C ILE A 46 3.79 -7.44 -1.93
N GLU A 47 2.57 -7.18 -2.33
CA GLU A 47 2.20 -6.88 -3.70
C GLU A 47 1.28 -5.67 -3.69
N ILE A 48 1.50 -4.73 -4.62
CA ILE A 48 0.69 -3.51 -4.74
C ILE A 48 0.02 -3.50 -6.10
N GLY A 49 -1.32 -3.45 -6.08
CA GLY A 49 -2.16 -3.31 -7.25
C GLY A 49 -2.86 -1.96 -7.25
N ILE A 50 -2.77 -1.25 -8.37
CA ILE A 50 -3.46 0.02 -8.57
C ILE A 50 -4.61 -0.21 -9.54
N ILE A 51 -5.81 0.25 -9.16
CA ILE A 51 -6.99 0.22 -10.03
C ILE A 51 -7.34 1.67 -10.35
N GLY A 52 -7.09 2.07 -11.60
CA GLY A 52 -7.51 3.38 -12.08
C GLY A 52 -8.99 3.43 -12.43
N THR A 53 -9.49 4.63 -12.74
CA THR A 53 -10.87 4.88 -13.20
C THR A 53 -11.24 4.08 -14.46
N ASP A 54 -10.24 3.70 -15.27
CA ASP A 54 -10.38 2.82 -16.44
C ASP A 54 -10.74 1.36 -16.07
N ARG A 55 -10.88 1.05 -14.77
CA ARG A 55 -11.05 -0.30 -14.22
C ARG A 55 -9.96 -1.28 -14.68
N LYS A 56 -8.79 -0.74 -15.05
CA LYS A 56 -7.60 -1.53 -15.36
C LYS A 56 -6.77 -1.69 -14.10
N PHE A 57 -6.58 -2.94 -13.71
CA PHE A 57 -5.62 -3.32 -12.70
C PHE A 57 -4.21 -3.20 -13.28
N ARG A 58 -3.36 -2.40 -12.65
CA ARG A 58 -1.92 -2.38 -12.89
C ARG A 58 -1.22 -2.88 -11.65
N GLN A 59 -0.46 -3.95 -11.82
CA GLN A 59 0.44 -4.43 -10.78
C GLN A 59 1.71 -3.59 -10.79
N VAL A 60 2.06 -3.02 -9.64
CA VAL A 60 3.34 -2.34 -9.47
C VAL A 60 4.38 -3.40 -9.11
N LEU A 61 5.18 -3.80 -10.08
CA LEU A 61 6.26 -4.75 -9.86
C LEU A 61 7.47 -3.99 -9.29
N PHE A 62 7.74 -4.14 -8.00
CA PHE A 62 8.94 -3.59 -7.37
C PHE A 62 10.17 -4.42 -7.77
N SER A 63 10.71 -4.13 -8.96
CA SER A 63 12.05 -4.58 -9.34
C SER A 63 13.08 -3.65 -8.69
N PHE A 64 13.39 -3.89 -7.41
CA PHE A 64 14.64 -3.39 -6.84
C PHE A 64 15.77 -4.14 -7.53
N SER A 65 16.30 -3.57 -8.61
CA SER A 65 17.56 -4.04 -9.19
C SER A 65 18.66 -3.78 -8.15
N HIS A 66 19.38 -4.85 -7.81
CA HIS A 66 20.48 -4.92 -6.86
C HIS A 66 21.51 -3.79 -7.07
#